data_AF-A0A6M1MF23-F1
#
_entry.id   AF-A0A6M1MF23-F1
#
_cell.length_a   1.000
_cell.length_b   1.000
_cell.length_c   1.000
_cell.angle_alpha   90.00
_cell.angle_beta   90.00
_cell.angle_gamma   90.00
#
_symmetry.space_group_name_H-M   'P 1'
#
loop_
_entity.id
_entity.type
_entity.pdbx_description
1 polymer ?
#
loop_
_entity_poly.entity_id
_entity_poly.type
_entity_poly.pdbx_seq_one_letter_code
_entity_poly.pdbx_strand_id
1 'polypeptide(L)' 'MRTGIDQFAAKGREISARVRRERAKQHAAELAPVIAELRAGGATTLQAIATGLNKRGIPTARGGTWSAVQVSRVIAWMA' A
#
# COMPACT_ATOMS: atom_id res chain seq x y z
N MET A 1 13.67 -33.86 12.73
CA MET A 1 14.25 -33.02 13.81
C MET A 1 14.13 -31.56 13.37
N ARG A 2 13.32 -30.74 14.05
CA ARG A 2 13.13 -29.32 13.75
C ARG A 2 14.26 -28.54 14.42
N THR A 3 15.32 -28.24 13.67
CA THR A 3 16.55 -27.59 14.18
C THR A 3 16.30 -26.11 14.48
N GLY A 4 17.08 -25.54 15.41
CA GLY A 4 16.89 -24.17 15.93
C GLY A 4 16.86 -23.05 14.87
N ILE A 5 17.42 -23.29 13.68
CA ILE A 5 17.32 -22.42 12.49
C ILE A 5 15.88 -22.12 12.08
N ASP A 6 14.95 -23.07 12.23
CA ASP A 6 13.53 -22.86 11.88
C ASP A 6 12.85 -21.82 12.78
N GLN A 7 13.26 -21.75 14.06
CA GLN A 7 12.71 -20.80 15.03
C GLN A 7 13.22 -19.37 14.75
N PHE A 8 14.51 -19.22 14.44
CA PHE A 8 15.07 -17.92 14.04
C PHE A 8 14.50 -17.44 12.70
N ALA A 9 14.31 -18.35 11.74
CA ALA A 9 13.68 -18.03 10.45
C ALA A 9 12.21 -17.63 10.62
N ALA A 10 11.46 -18.28 11.52
CA ALA A 10 10.08 -17.91 11.82
C ALA A 10 9.99 -16.52 12.48
N LYS A 11 10.84 -16.25 13.48
CA LYS A 11 10.91 -14.93 14.14
C LYS A 11 11.31 -13.82 13.16
N GLY A 12 12.26 -14.09 12.27
CA GLY A 12 12.66 -13.16 11.21
C GLY A 12 11.54 -12.84 10.21
N ARG A 13 10.74 -13.84 9.81
CA ARG A 13 9.56 -13.64 8.95
C ARG A 13 8.50 -12.79 9.63
N GLU A 14 8.25 -13.02 10.92
CA GLU A 14 7.27 -12.25 11.71
C GLU A 14 7.66 -10.77 11.83
N ILE A 15 8.92 -10.50 12.21
CA ILE A 15 9.44 -9.13 12.31
C ILE A 15 9.34 -8.42 10.95
N SER A 16 9.78 -9.09 9.88
CA SER A 16 9.71 -8.54 8.52
C SER A 16 8.27 -8.31 8.05
N ALA A 17 7.32 -9.18 8.44
CA ALA A 17 5.91 -8.98 8.16
C ALA A 17 5.35 -7.76 8.91
N ARG A 18 5.72 -7.58 10.18
CA ARG A 18 5.31 -6.41 10.97
C ARG A 18 5.82 -5.11 10.34
N VAL A 19 7.11 -5.02 10.02
CA VAL A 19 7.70 -3.82 9.39
C VAL A 19 7.00 -3.49 8.07
N ARG A 20 6.70 -4.50 7.24
CA ARG A 20 5.97 -4.29 5.98
C ARG A 20 4.54 -3.78 6.20
N ARG A 21 3.85 -4.28 7.22
CA ARG A 21 2.50 -3.80 7.59
C ARG A 21 2.52 -2.35 8.05
N GLU A 22 3.46 -1.98 8.93
CA GLU A 22 3.56 -0.60 9.41
C GLU A 22 3.86 0.38 8.27
N ARG A 23 4.79 0.03 7.37
CA ARG A 23 5.06 0.84 6.17
C ARG A 23 3.85 0.97 5.25
N ALA A 24 3.07 -0.09 5.09
CA ALA A 24 1.87 -0.05 4.26
C ALA A 24 0.78 0.86 4.86
N LYS A 25 0.60 0.83 6.18
CA LYS A 25 -0.31 1.72 6.90
C LYS A 25 0.13 3.18 6.80
N GLN A 26 1.41 3.46 7.02
CA GLN A 26 1.96 4.82 6.90
C GLN A 26 1.75 5.38 5.50
N HIS A 27 2.10 4.61 4.47
CA HIS A 27 1.90 5.02 3.09
C HIS A 27 0.42 5.23 2.73
N ALA A 28 -0.47 4.42 3.28
CA ALA A 28 -1.91 4.62 3.10
C ALA A 28 -2.40 5.90 3.77
N ALA A 29 -1.91 6.23 4.96
CA ALA A 29 -2.23 7.48 5.64
C ALA A 29 -1.72 8.71 4.85
N GLU A 30 -0.52 8.64 4.26
CA GLU A 30 0.03 9.70 3.41
C GLU A 30 -0.83 9.95 2.15
N LEU A 31 -1.39 8.89 1.56
CA LEU A 31 -2.20 8.98 0.34
C LEU A 31 -3.69 9.27 0.59
N ALA A 32 -4.18 9.09 1.82
CA ALA A 32 -5.57 9.33 2.19
C ALA A 32 -6.12 10.69 1.74
N PRO A 33 -5.45 11.85 1.98
CA PRO A 33 -5.97 13.14 1.53
C PRO A 33 -6.06 13.23 0.00
N VAL A 34 -5.04 12.75 -0.72
CA VAL A 34 -5.02 12.77 -2.19
C VAL A 34 -6.14 11.91 -2.78
N ILE A 35 -6.37 10.71 -2.20
CA ILE A 35 -7.43 9.82 -2.64
C ILE A 35 -8.81 10.42 -2.34
N ALA A 36 -8.98 11.10 -1.21
CA ALA A 36 -10.21 11.81 -0.88
C ALA A 36 -10.50 12.95 -1.87
N GLU A 37 -9.50 13.75 -2.23
CA GLU A 37 -9.64 14.79 -3.26
C GLU A 37 -10.01 14.21 -4.63
N LEU A 38 -9.37 13.11 -5.04
CA LEU A 38 -9.68 12.45 -6.30
C LEU A 38 -11.14 11.94 -6.31
N ARG A 39 -11.60 11.36 -5.20
CA ARG A 39 -13.00 10.94 -5.04
C ARG A 39 -13.97 12.11 -5.10
N ALA A 40 -13.66 13.21 -4.41
CA ALA A 40 -14.45 14.44 -4.46
C ALA A 40 -14.50 15.04 -5.87
N GLY A 41 -13.42 14.90 -6.65
CA GLY A 41 -13.34 15.24 -8.06
C GLY A 41 -14.01 14.25 -9.02
N GLY A 42 -14.73 13.24 -8.52
CA GLY A 42 -15.50 12.30 -9.34
C GLY A 42 -14.79 10.98 -9.69
N ALA A 43 -13.61 10.69 -9.13
CA ALA A 43 -12.96 9.39 -9.29
C ALA A 43 -13.67 8.31 -8.45
N THR A 44 -14.76 7.76 -8.99
CA THR A 44 -15.60 6.76 -8.30
C THR A 44 -15.05 5.33 -8.38
N THR A 45 -14.13 5.06 -9.32
CA THR A 45 -13.52 3.74 -9.50
C THR A 45 -12.06 3.72 -9.08
N LEU A 46 -11.56 2.54 -8.71
CA LEU A 46 -10.13 2.34 -8.39
C LEU A 46 -9.22 2.71 -9.57
N GLN A 47 -9.67 2.46 -10.80
CA GLN A 47 -8.93 2.81 -12.01
C GLN A 47 -8.89 4.33 -12.23
N ALA A 48 -9.98 5.04 -11.93
CA ALA A 48 -10.02 6.49 -11.99
C ALA A 48 -9.07 7.12 -10.95
N ILE A 49 -9.04 6.58 -9.74
CA ILE A 49 -8.09 7.00 -8.69
C ILE A 49 -6.65 6.73 -9.14
N ALA A 50 -6.36 5.53 -9.67
CA ALA A 50 -5.02 5.19 -10.18
C ALA A 50 -4.58 6.16 -11.29
N THR A 51 -5.48 6.47 -12.23
CA THR A 51 -5.24 7.47 -13.27
C THR A 51 -4.97 8.85 -12.68
N GLY A 52 -5.73 9.26 -11.67
CA GLY A 52 -5.54 10.52 -10.96
C GLY A 52 -4.18 10.62 -10.28
N LEU A 53 -3.74 9.56 -9.59
CA LEU A 53 -2.43 9.50 -8.94
C LEU A 53 -1.29 9.57 -9.96
N ASN A 54 -1.41 8.81 -11.07
CA ASN A 54 -0.43 8.84 -12.15
C ASN A 54 -0.35 10.22 -12.83
N LYS A 55 -1.50 10.87 -13.09
CA LYS A 55 -1.55 12.23 -13.66
C LYS A 55 -0.91 13.27 -12.75
N ARG A 56 -1.00 13.09 -11.43
CA ARG A 56 -0.33 13.93 -10.44
C ARG A 56 1.16 13.61 -10.27
N GLY A 57 1.68 12.61 -10.99
CA GLY A 57 3.09 12.21 -10.92
C GLY A 57 3.48 11.54 -9.60
N ILE A 58 2.51 11.03 -8.84
CA ILE A 58 2.76 10.37 -7.56
C ILE A 58 3.12 8.91 -7.84
N PRO A 59 4.37 8.46 -7.62
CA PRO A 59 4.73 7.08 -7.85
C PRO A 59 4.20 6.19 -6.72
N THR A 60 4.10 4.89 -7.00
CA THR A 60 3.90 3.88 -5.95
C THR A 60 5.14 3.78 -5.05
N ALA A 61 5.02 3.15 -3.88
CA ALA A 61 6.12 2.97 -2.93
C ALA A 61 7.43 2.35 -3.50
N ARG A 62 7.37 1.73 -4.69
CA ARG A 62 8.55 1.17 -5.40
C ARG A 62 8.91 1.92 -6.68
N GLY A 63 8.37 3.12 -6.90
CA GLY A 63 8.69 3.94 -8.07
C GLY A 63 7.89 3.62 -9.35
N GLY A 64 6.92 2.72 -9.31
CA GLY A 64 6.09 2.35 -10.46
C GLY A 64 4.79 3.14 -10.58
N THR A 65 4.06 2.94 -11.68
CA THR A 65 2.72 3.51 -11.89
C THR A 65 1.66 2.81 -11.06
N TRP A 66 0.56 3.51 -10.83
CA TRP A 66 -0.64 3.00 -10.16
C TRP A 66 -1.53 2.21 -11.11
N SER A 67 -1.97 1.06 -10.63
CA SER A 67 -3.07 0.24 -11.15
C SER A 67 -4.20 0.17 -10.13
N ALA A 68 -5.41 -0.19 -10.57
CA ALA A 68 -6.55 -0.40 -9.68
C ALA A 68 -6.26 -1.38 -8.53
N VAL A 69 -5.47 -2.43 -8.76
CA VAL A 69 -5.10 -3.41 -7.72
C VAL A 69 -4.23 -2.77 -6.64
N GLN A 70 -3.29 -1.91 -7.00
CA GLN A 70 -2.47 -1.19 -6.02
C GLN A 70 -3.32 -0.22 -5.20
N VAL A 71 -4.26 0.49 -5.84
CA VAL A 71 -5.20 1.38 -5.13
C VAL A 71 -6.06 0.58 -4.15
N SER A 72 -6.61 -0.58 -4.55
CA SER A 72 -7.38 -1.46 -3.67
C SER A 72 -6.60 -1.85 -2.41
N ARG A 73 -5.33 -2.25 -2.60
CA ARG A 73 -4.45 -2.62 -1.48
C ARG A 73 -4.21 -1.46 -0.54
N VAL A 74 -4.00 -0.24 -1.06
CA VAL A 74 -3.78 0.94 -0.22
C VAL A 74 -5.05 1.27 0.57
N ILE A 75 -6.21 1.27 -0.06
CA ILE A 75 -7.50 1.50 0.62
C ILE A 75 -7.74 0.47 1.72
N ALA A 76 -7.36 -0.79 1.51
CA ALA A 76 -7.49 -1.83 2.54
C ALA A 76 -6.67 -1.55 3.80
N TRP A 77 -5.61 -0.72 3.72
CA TRP A 77 -4.81 -0.29 4.88
C TRP A 77 -5.30 1.01 5.53
N MET A 78 -6.30 1.69 4.93
CA MET A 78 -6.91 2.91 5.48
C MET A 78 -8.05 2.62 6.47
N ALA A 79 -8.54 1.38 6.52
CA ALA A 79 -9.58 0.93 7.43
C ALA A 79 -9.06 0.75 8.88
#